data_AF-A0A3B8VAL8-F1
#
_entry.id   AF-A0A3B8VAL8-F1
#
_cell.length_a   1.000
_cell.length_b   1.000
_cell.length_c   1.000
_cell.angle_alpha   90.00
_cell.angle_beta   90.00
_cell.angle_gamma   90.00
#
_symmetry.space_group_name_H-M   'P 1'
#
loop_
_entity.id
_entity.type
_entity.pdbx_description
1 polymer ?
#
loop_
_entity_poly.entity_id
_entity_poly.type
_entity_poly.pdbx_seq_one_letter_code
_entity_poly.pdbx_strand_id
1 'polypeptide(L)'
;IAYAQRGEYEKCAEESFDCVMCGACSSRCPAGISHPQVALLARRLTGKYLTPESEHLLRRVKEVEEGKYTDAIEALKEKTVDELKKLYDARVIEK
;
A
#
# COMPACT_ATOMS: atom_id res chain seq x y z
N ILE A 1 11.26 -15.90 -8.59
CA ILE A 1 11.18 -16.32 -10.02
C ILE A 1 10.76 -17.77 -10.17
N ALA A 2 11.39 -18.71 -9.48
CA ALA A 2 10.97 -20.11 -9.50
C ALA A 2 9.46 -20.29 -9.17
N TYR A 3 8.94 -19.54 -8.20
CA TYR A 3 7.49 -19.49 -7.90
C TYR A 3 6.64 -19.06 -9.10
N ALA A 4 6.98 -17.93 -9.73
CA ALA A 4 6.28 -17.44 -10.92
C ALA A 4 6.31 -18.44 -12.10
N GLN A 5 7.42 -19.16 -12.30
CA GLN A 5 7.52 -20.19 -13.34
C GLN A 5 6.58 -21.38 -13.11
N ARG A 6 6.22 -21.66 -11.85
CA ARG A 6 5.25 -22.70 -11.47
C ARG A 6 3.82 -22.19 -11.36
N GLY A 7 3.58 -20.90 -11.64
CA GLY A 7 2.27 -20.27 -11.47
C GLY A 7 1.89 -19.97 -10.01
N GLU A 8 2.82 -20.11 -9.06
CA GLU A 8 2.61 -19.79 -7.64
C GLU A 8 2.71 -18.26 -7.43
N TYR A 9 1.74 -17.50 -7.95
CA TYR A 9 1.79 -16.03 -7.99
C TYR A 9 1.67 -15.37 -6.61
N GLU A 10 0.82 -15.90 -5.73
CA GLU A 10 0.67 -15.41 -4.36
C GLU A 10 2.00 -15.51 -3.60
N LYS A 11 2.58 -16.72 -3.57
CA LYS A 11 3.89 -16.94 -2.96
C LYS A 11 5.00 -16.13 -3.61
N CYS A 12 4.96 -15.96 -4.94
CA CYS A 12 5.91 -15.07 -5.62
C CYS A 12 5.75 -13.60 -5.20
N ALA A 13 4.53 -13.14 -4.88
CA ALA A 13 4.29 -11.80 -4.38
C ALA A 13 4.81 -11.63 -2.95
N GLU A 14 4.49 -12.57 -2.06
CA GLU A 14 4.93 -12.56 -0.65
C GLU A 14 6.45 -12.51 -0.53
N GLU A 15 7.13 -13.48 -1.15
CA GLU A 15 8.60 -13.59 -1.12
C GLU A 15 9.29 -12.41 -1.81
N SER A 16 8.56 -11.67 -2.63
CA SER A 16 9.12 -10.49 -3.26
C SER A 16 9.18 -9.28 -2.33
N PHE A 17 8.49 -9.23 -1.19
CA PHE A 17 8.47 -8.02 -0.35
C PHE A 17 9.85 -7.63 0.20
N ASP A 18 10.77 -8.58 0.32
CA ASP A 18 12.17 -8.32 0.67
C ASP A 18 12.98 -7.68 -0.48
N CYS A 19 12.45 -7.73 -1.71
CA CYS A 19 13.06 -7.08 -2.87
C CYS A 19 12.81 -5.57 -2.86
N VAL A 20 13.89 -4.80 -2.72
CA VAL A 20 13.90 -3.33 -2.89
C VAL A 20 13.80 -2.87 -4.35
N MET A 21 13.65 -3.81 -5.30
CA MET A 21 13.42 -3.54 -6.71
C MET A 21 14.57 -2.79 -7.42
N CYS A 22 15.82 -2.97 -6.96
CA CYS A 22 16.99 -2.24 -7.50
C CYS A 22 17.41 -2.64 -8.92
N GLY A 23 16.95 -3.80 -9.43
CA GLY A 23 17.24 -4.24 -10.81
C GLY A 23 18.65 -4.83 -11.04
N ALA A 24 19.48 -4.98 -10.00
CA ALA A 24 20.82 -5.58 -10.15
C ALA A 24 20.80 -7.03 -10.68
N CYS A 25 19.74 -7.78 -10.42
CA CYS A 25 19.51 -9.11 -10.97
C CYS A 25 19.14 -9.08 -12.46
N SER A 26 18.48 -8.02 -12.93
CA SER A 26 18.08 -7.89 -14.33
C SER A 26 19.29 -7.75 -15.26
N SER A 27 20.32 -7.00 -14.85
CA SER A 27 21.55 -6.82 -15.66
C SER A 27 22.43 -8.07 -15.70
N ARG A 28 22.25 -9.00 -14.76
CA ARG A 28 23.03 -10.24 -14.64
C ARG A 28 22.30 -11.47 -15.13
N CYS A 29 21.01 -11.35 -15.49
CA CYS A 29 20.21 -12.51 -15.86
C CYS A 29 20.55 -12.96 -17.29
N PRO A 30 21.07 -14.19 -17.48
CA PRO A 30 21.39 -14.70 -18.82
C PRO A 30 20.15 -14.89 -19.70
N ALA A 31 18.97 -15.05 -19.08
CA ALA A 31 17.69 -15.19 -19.77
C ALA A 31 17.00 -13.84 -20.05
N GLY A 32 17.64 -12.71 -19.75
CA GLY A 32 17.05 -11.38 -19.96
C GLY A 32 15.82 -11.08 -19.09
N ILE A 33 15.63 -11.83 -18.00
CA ILE A 33 14.45 -11.69 -17.13
C ILE A 33 14.64 -10.51 -16.19
N SER A 34 13.71 -9.55 -16.27
CA SER A 34 13.58 -8.52 -15.24
C SER A 34 12.83 -9.06 -14.03
N HIS A 35 13.59 -9.64 -13.09
CA HIS A 35 13.05 -10.23 -11.87
C HIS A 35 12.16 -9.25 -11.06
N PRO A 36 12.53 -7.96 -10.86
CA PRO A 36 11.65 -7.02 -10.19
C PRO A 36 10.33 -6.83 -10.95
N GLN A 37 10.32 -6.83 -12.28
CA GLN A 37 9.07 -6.68 -13.03
C GLN A 37 8.17 -7.91 -12.91
N VAL A 38 8.75 -9.11 -12.85
CA VAL A 38 8.00 -10.34 -12.55
C VAL A 38 7.40 -10.28 -11.14
N ALA A 39 8.16 -9.84 -10.14
CA ALA A 39 7.68 -9.65 -8.78
C ALA A 39 6.54 -8.61 -8.72
N LEU A 40 6.69 -7.47 -9.39
CA LEU A 40 5.66 -6.43 -9.43
C LEU A 40 4.37 -6.95 -10.06
N LEU A 41 4.48 -7.72 -11.14
CA LEU A 41 3.32 -8.37 -11.75
C LEU A 41 2.65 -9.33 -10.78
N ALA A 42 3.41 -10.19 -10.10
CA ALA A 42 2.86 -11.13 -9.12
C ALA A 42 2.11 -10.40 -7.98
N ARG A 43 2.66 -9.30 -7.46
CA ARG A 43 1.99 -8.45 -6.45
C ARG A 43 0.66 -7.87 -6.97
N ARG A 44 0.64 -7.38 -8.22
CA ARG A 44 -0.58 -6.83 -8.83
C ARG A 44 -1.65 -7.89 -9.07
N LEU A 45 -1.27 -9.06 -9.57
CA LEU A 45 -2.19 -10.18 -9.77
C LEU A 45 -2.77 -10.63 -8.43
N THR A 46 -1.91 -10.77 -7.41
CA THR A 46 -2.32 -11.17 -6.07
C THR A 46 -3.30 -10.16 -5.49
N GLY A 47 -2.94 -8.87 -5.45
CA GLY A 47 -3.82 -7.83 -4.90
C GLY A 47 -5.13 -7.62 -5.65
N LYS A 48 -5.17 -7.87 -6.98
CA LYS A 48 -6.39 -7.68 -7.78
C LYS A 48 -7.31 -8.91 -7.77
N TYR A 49 -6.76 -10.12 -7.75
CA TYR A 49 -7.51 -11.34 -8.03
C TYR A 49 -7.43 -12.41 -6.95
N LEU A 50 -6.45 -12.39 -6.05
CA LEU A 50 -6.24 -13.45 -5.06
C LEU A 50 -6.52 -12.98 -3.63
N THR A 51 -6.11 -11.76 -3.28
CA THR A 51 -6.33 -11.19 -1.95
C THR A 51 -7.81 -10.87 -1.74
N PRO A 52 -8.40 -11.24 -0.58
CA PRO A 52 -9.79 -10.87 -0.27
C PRO A 52 -9.95 -9.36 -0.17
N GLU A 53 -11.16 -8.89 -0.43
CA GLU A 53 -11.49 -7.49 -0.31
C GLU A 53 -11.37 -7.00 1.14
N SER A 54 -10.81 -5.80 1.32
CA SER A 54 -10.65 -5.22 2.66
C SER A 54 -11.94 -4.51 3.09
N GLU A 55 -12.71 -5.14 3.97
CA GLU A 55 -13.94 -4.54 4.53
C GLU A 55 -13.65 -3.22 5.25
N HIS A 56 -12.48 -3.10 5.89
CA HIS A 56 -12.05 -1.87 6.54
C HIS A 56 -11.88 -0.73 5.53
N LEU A 57 -11.30 -1.03 4.36
CA LEU A 57 -11.14 -0.06 3.27
C LEU A 57 -12.50 0.35 2.73
N LEU A 58 -13.39 -0.60 2.41
CA LEU A 58 -14.74 -0.30 1.91
C LEU A 58 -15.50 0.62 2.87
N ARG A 59 -15.44 0.32 4.17
CA ARG A 59 -16.07 1.16 5.19
C ARG A 59 -15.50 2.58 5.21
N ARG A 60 -14.18 2.72 5.14
CA ARG A 60 -13.51 4.03 5.09
C ARG A 60 -13.88 4.81 3.82
N VAL A 61 -13.94 4.15 2.66
CA VAL A 61 -14.36 4.78 1.39
C VAL A 61 -15.78 5.31 1.53
N LYS A 62 -16.71 4.49 2.02
CA LYS A 62 -18.10 4.89 2.24
C LYS A 62 -18.22 6.09 3.19
N GLU A 63 -17.49 6.10 4.30
CA GLU A 63 -17.51 7.23 5.23
C GLU A 63 -16.96 8.53 4.63
N VAL A 64 -15.98 8.43 3.73
CA VAL A 64 -15.48 9.58 2.97
C VAL A 64 -16.54 10.09 1.99
N GLU A 65 -17.20 9.18 1.26
CA GLU A 65 -18.30 9.53 0.34
C GLU A 65 -19.50 10.15 1.07
N GLU A 66 -19.82 9.66 2.28
CA GLU A 66 -20.85 10.22 3.15
C GLU A 66 -20.45 11.55 3.81
N GLY A 67 -19.21 12.01 3.61
CA GLY A 67 -18.72 13.26 4.18
C GLY A 67 -18.56 13.22 5.70
N LYS A 68 -18.44 12.04 6.31
CA LYS A 68 -18.39 11.83 7.77
C LYS A 68 -17.35 12.70 8.49
N TYR A 69 -16.27 13.06 7.79
CA TYR A 69 -15.16 13.84 8.32
C TYR A 69 -14.99 15.21 7.65
N THR A 70 -15.90 15.62 6.77
CA THR A 70 -15.78 16.88 6.00
C THR A 70 -15.72 18.07 6.95
N ASP A 71 -16.72 18.23 7.83
CA ASP A 71 -16.80 19.36 8.77
C ASP A 71 -15.59 19.40 9.71
N ALA A 72 -15.12 18.23 10.17
CA ALA A 72 -13.94 18.14 11.04
C ALA A 72 -12.68 18.61 10.31
N ILE A 73 -12.52 18.25 9.03
CA ILE A 73 -11.40 18.69 8.20
C ILE A 73 -11.50 20.19 7.90
N GLU A 74 -12.68 20.70 7.58
CA GLU A 74 -12.90 22.14 7.35
C GLU A 74 -12.59 22.96 8.61
N ALA A 75 -13.07 22.52 9.76
CA ALA A 75 -12.77 23.16 11.04
C ALA A 75 -11.27 23.16 11.38
N LEU A 76 -10.49 22.19 10.87
CA LEU A 76 -9.03 22.18 11.01
C LEU A 76 -8.35 23.12 10.02
N LYS A 77 -8.86 23.25 8.79
CA LYS A 77 -8.30 24.15 7.77
C LYS A 77 -8.38 25.63 8.15
N GLU A 78 -9.42 26.01 8.89
CA GLU A 78 -9.62 27.38 9.38
C GLU A 78 -8.69 27.77 10.54
N LYS A 79 -7.90 26.82 11.09
CA LYS A 79 -7.01 27.07 12.23
C LYS A 79 -5.65 27.58 11.77
N THR A 80 -5.08 28.44 12.60
CA THR A 80 -3.70 28.88 12.45
C THR A 80 -2.72 27.76 12.80
N VAL A 81 -1.47 27.90 12.33
CA VAL A 81 -0.40 26.94 12.63
C VAL A 81 -0.19 26.75 14.13
N ASP A 82 -0.28 27.83 14.92
CA ASP A 82 -0.08 27.75 16.38
C ASP A 82 -1.21 27.01 17.10
N GLU A 83 -2.45 27.16 16.63
CA GLU A 83 -3.58 26.38 17.14
C GLU A 83 -3.47 24.90 16.75
N LEU A 84 -3.06 24.60 15.52
CA LEU A 84 -2.83 23.23 15.07
C LEU A 84 -1.74 22.53 15.89
N LYS A 85 -0.64 23.22 16.21
CA LYS A 85 0.42 22.69 17.08
C LYS A 85 -0.11 22.34 18.46
N LYS A 86 -0.86 23.25 19.10
CA LYS A 86 -1.46 23.01 20.42
C LYS A 86 -2.39 21.79 20.41
N LEU A 87 -3.23 21.64 19.37
CA LEU A 87 -4.11 20.49 19.21
C LEU A 87 -3.32 19.19 19.01
N TYR A 88 -2.25 19.23 18.22
CA TYR A 88 -1.39 18.07 18.00
C TYR A 88 -0.69 17.64 19.29
N ASP A 89 -0.14 18.57 20.05
CA ASP A 89 0.57 18.29 21.30
C ASP A 89 -0.37 17.78 22.40
N ALA A 90 -1.61 18.27 22.43
CA ALA A 90 -2.64 17.83 23.37
C ALA A 90 -3.38 16.54 22.93
N ARG A 91 -3.03 15.96 21.77
CA ARG A 91 -3.75 14.78 21.26
C ARG A 91 -3.57 13.58 22.20
N VAL A 92 -4.64 12.82 22.38
CA VAL A 92 -4.55 11.52 23.05
C VAL A 92 -4.00 10.52 22.03
N ILE A 93 -2.79 10.02 22.28
CA ILE A 93 -2.20 8.93 21.49
C ILE A 93 -2.80 7.63 22.04
N GLU A 94 -3.47 6.85 21.18
CA GLU A 94 -3.93 5.50 21.55
C GLU A 94 -2.73 4.67 22.04
N LYS A 95 -2.90 3.96 23.15
CA LYS A 95 -1.86 3.11 23.75
C LYS A 95 -1.71 1.79 23.02
#